data_AF-T0ZMB5-F1
#
_entry.id   AF-T0ZMB5-F1
#
_cell.length_a   1.000
_cell.length_b   1.000
_cell.length_c   1.000
_cell.angle_alpha   90.00
_cell.angle_beta   90.00
_cell.angle_gamma   90.00
#
_symmetry.space_group_name_H-M   'P 1'
#
loop_
_entity.id
_entity.type
_entity.pdbx_description
1 polymer ?
#
loop_
_entity_poly.entity_id
_entity_poly.type
_entity_poly.pdbx_seq_one_letter_code
_entity_poly.pdbx_strand_id
1 'polypeptide(L)'
;MADYVLDSYAVLALLSDEAGAAKVGELLNDKRNRFWMSVVNLGEVYYIVARSSGDIAAEDLMRDIRGQENVSIVDATWDRVRG
;
A
#
# COMPACT_ATOMS: atom_id res chain seq x y z
N MET A 1 -16.64 6.78 -6.79
CA MET A 1 -16.50 5.82 -5.69
C MET A 1 -16.21 4.49 -6.33
N ALA A 2 -14.98 4.05 -6.19
CA ALA A 2 -14.54 2.75 -6.68
C ALA A 2 -13.66 2.09 -5.63
N ASP A 3 -13.54 0.79 -5.80
CA ASP A 3 -12.89 -0.11 -4.87
C ASP A 3 -11.61 -0.63 -5.55
N TYR A 4 -10.44 -0.37 -4.94
CA TYR A 4 -9.13 -0.74 -5.49
C TYR A 4 -8.33 -1.64 -4.54
N VAL A 5 -7.60 -2.60 -5.09
CA VAL A 5 -6.62 -3.38 -4.34
C VAL A 5 -5.23 -2.86 -4.69
N LEU A 6 -4.44 -2.51 -3.66
CA LEU A 6 -3.05 -2.12 -3.79
C LEU A 6 -2.17 -3.36 -3.69
N ASP A 7 -1.36 -3.57 -4.73
CA ASP A 7 -0.19 -4.44 -4.66
C ASP A 7 1.04 -3.65 -4.20
N SER A 8 2.12 -4.39 -3.95
CA SER A 8 3.39 -3.80 -3.52
C SER A 8 3.95 -2.86 -4.58
N TYR A 9 3.76 -3.17 -5.86
CA TYR A 9 4.27 -2.37 -6.98
C TYR A 9 3.61 -0.99 -7.04
N ALA A 10 2.29 -0.89 -6.90
CA ALA A 10 1.58 0.38 -6.92
C ALA A 10 2.06 1.32 -5.80
N VAL A 11 2.35 0.78 -4.61
CA VAL A 11 2.87 1.55 -3.47
C VAL A 11 4.32 1.96 -3.71
N LEU A 12 5.17 1.05 -4.18
CA LEU A 12 6.58 1.36 -4.46
C LEU A 12 6.71 2.38 -5.59
N ALA A 13 5.91 2.26 -6.65
CA ALA A 13 5.89 3.23 -7.74
C ALA A 13 5.54 4.63 -7.22
N LEU A 14 4.56 4.74 -6.31
CA LEU A 14 4.20 6.01 -5.68
C LEU A 14 5.37 6.60 -4.85
N LEU A 15 6.09 5.77 -4.10
CA LEU A 15 7.21 6.22 -3.25
C LEU A 15 8.45 6.62 -4.06
N SER A 16 8.68 5.96 -5.19
CA SER A 16 9.85 6.17 -6.05
C SER A 16 9.62 7.20 -7.16
N ASP A 17 8.43 7.81 -7.23
CA ASP A 17 8.00 8.72 -8.30
C ASP A 17 8.18 8.10 -9.70
N GLU A 18 7.87 6.80 -9.81
CA GLU A 18 8.01 6.04 -11.04
C GLU A 18 6.72 6.08 -11.90
N ALA A 19 6.78 5.42 -13.06
CA ALA A 19 5.62 5.27 -13.93
C ALA A 19 4.43 4.66 -13.14
N GLY A 20 3.32 5.39 -13.10
CA GLY A 20 2.13 5.01 -12.34
C GLY A 20 1.95 5.76 -11.02
N ALA A 21 2.99 6.40 -10.48
CA ALA A 21 2.93 7.18 -9.23
C ALA A 21 1.82 8.22 -9.25
N ALA A 22 1.78 9.05 -10.30
CA ALA A 22 0.76 10.09 -10.46
C ALA A 22 -0.65 9.50 -10.43
N LYS A 23 -0.87 8.36 -11.10
CA LYS A 23 -2.19 7.74 -11.15
C LYS A 23 -2.62 7.19 -9.80
N VAL A 24 -1.71 6.52 -9.09
CA VAL A 24 -1.97 5.99 -7.75
C VAL A 24 -2.25 7.13 -6.77
N GLY A 25 -1.45 8.20 -6.82
CA GLY A 25 -1.63 9.40 -5.99
C GLY A 25 -2.95 10.11 -6.23
N GLU A 26 -3.35 10.30 -7.49
CA GLU A 26 -4.66 10.85 -7.85
C GLU A 26 -5.82 10.03 -7.27
N LEU A 27 -5.74 8.70 -7.38
CA LEU A 27 -6.77 7.80 -6.88
C LEU A 27 -6.85 7.84 -5.34
N LEU A 28 -5.70 7.84 -4.64
CA LEU A 28 -5.62 7.91 -3.17
C LEU A 28 -6.14 9.24 -2.62
N ASN A 29 -5.94 10.33 -3.36
CA ASN A 29 -6.41 11.67 -2.97
C ASN A 29 -7.93 11.81 -3.05
N ASP A 30 -8.62 11.06 -3.91
CA ASP A 30 -10.10 11.01 -3.90
C ASP A 30 -10.59 10.15 -2.73
N LYS A 31 -10.98 10.82 -1.64
CA LYS A 31 -11.48 10.19 -0.41
C LYS A 31 -12.77 9.37 -0.59
N ARG A 32 -13.43 9.44 -1.75
CA ARG A 32 -14.57 8.57 -2.08
C ARG A 32 -14.15 7.19 -2.58
N ASN A 33 -12.87 6.99 -2.87
CA ASN A 33 -12.32 5.68 -3.22
C ASN A 33 -11.91 4.95 -1.96
N ARG A 34 -12.04 3.62 -1.99
CA ARG A 34 -11.58 2.74 -0.92
C ARG A 34 -10.49 1.84 -1.44
N PHE A 35 -9.49 1.61 -0.59
CA PHE A 35 -8.32 0.82 -0.91
C PHE A 35 -8.19 -0.33 0.07
N TRP A 36 -7.83 -1.51 -0.45
CA TRP A 36 -7.43 -2.64 0.36
C TRP A 36 -6.01 -3.04 0.00
N MET A 37 -5.25 -3.45 1.01
CA MET A 37 -3.93 -4.01 0.82
C MET A 37 -3.79 -5.26 1.66
N SER A 38 -3.29 -6.33 1.06
CA SER A 38 -2.92 -7.52 1.83
C SER A 38 -1.77 -7.21 2.78
N VAL A 39 -1.78 -7.79 3.97
CA VAL A 39 -0.62 -7.76 4.89
C VAL A 39 0.66 -8.31 4.23
N VAL A 40 0.53 -9.22 3.25
CA VAL A 40 1.66 -9.74 2.48
C VAL A 40 2.29 -8.65 1.61
N ASN A 41 1.47 -7.94 0.84
CA ASN A 41 1.95 -6.82 0.01
C ASN A 41 2.58 -5.73 0.88
N LEU A 42 1.97 -5.44 2.05
CA LEU A 42 2.51 -4.47 2.98
C LEU A 42 3.90 -4.89 3.52
N GLY A 43 4.07 -6.18 3.81
CA GLY A 43 5.35 -6.75 4.22
C GLY A 43 6.42 -6.70 3.13
N GLU A 44 6.05 -6.87 1.86
CA GLU A 44 6.97 -6.69 0.73
C GLU A 44 7.46 -5.24 0.62
N VAL A 45 6.55 -4.27 0.71
CA VAL A 45 6.90 -2.84 0.72
C VAL A 45 7.83 -2.52 1.89
N TYR A 46 7.49 -3.00 3.10
CA TYR A 46 8.33 -2.85 4.27
C TYR A 46 9.74 -3.37 4.03
N TYR A 47 9.87 -4.62 3.57
CA TYR A 47 11.16 -5.25 3.36
C TYR A 47 12.01 -4.49 2.34
N ILE A 48 11.41 -4.04 1.24
CA ILE A 48 12.12 -3.30 0.19
C ILE A 48 12.64 -1.96 0.73
N VAL A 49 11.78 -1.21 1.44
CA VAL A 49 12.16 0.10 2.01
C VAL A 49 13.16 -0.05 3.14
N ALA A 50 12.99 -1.03 4.03
CA ALA A 50 13.95 -1.32 5.09
C ALA A 50 15.33 -1.65 4.52
N ARG A 51 15.36 -2.46 3.46
CA ARG A 51 16.60 -2.83 2.77
C ARG A 51 17.26 -1.65 2.05
N SER A 52 16.50 -0.73 1.45
CA SER A 52 17.05 0.41 0.69
C SER A 52 17.38 1.62 1.55
N SER A 53 16.61 1.84 2.61
CA SER A 53 16.50 3.12 3.33
C SER A 53 16.53 2.97 4.86
N GLY A 54 16.61 1.73 5.36
CA GLY A 54 16.70 1.41 6.79
C GLY A 54 15.36 1.25 7.49
N ASP A 55 15.39 0.57 8.64
CA ASP A 55 14.18 0.17 9.37
C ASP A 55 13.32 1.35 9.82
N ILE A 56 13.92 2.49 10.19
CA ILE A 56 13.18 3.69 10.63
C ILE A 56 12.27 4.20 9.49
N ALA A 57 12.82 4.32 8.27
CA ALA A 57 12.05 4.77 7.11
C ALA A 57 10.90 3.80 6.78
N ALA A 58 11.14 2.50 6.95
CA ALA A 58 10.12 1.48 6.74
C ALA A 58 9.00 1.55 7.79
N GLU A 59 9.34 1.71 9.08
CA GLU A 59 8.36 1.85 10.16
C GLU A 59 7.52 3.13 10.02
N ASP A 60 8.13 4.25 9.66
CA ASP A 60 7.41 5.51 9.41
C ASP A 60 6.43 5.34 8.25
N LEU A 61 6.87 4.70 7.16
CA LEU A 61 5.99 4.36 6.03
C LEU A 61 4.82 3.45 6.45
N MET A 62 5.05 2.44 7.30
CA MET A 62 3.97 1.58 7.79
C MET A 62 2.94 2.36 8.60
N ARG A 63 3.40 3.35 9.39
CA ARG A 63 2.50 4.25 10.14
C ARG A 63 1.69 5.11 9.19
N ASP A 64 2.31 5.67 8.17
CA ASP A 64 1.64 6.53 7.19
C ASP A 64 0.57 5.78 6.40
N ILE A 65 0.89 4.56 5.91
CA ILE A 65 -0.06 3.72 5.17
C ILE A 65 -1.23 3.31 6.07
N ARG A 66 -0.95 2.86 7.30
CA ARG A 66 -1.99 2.44 8.26
C ARG A 66 -2.83 3.60 8.80
N GLY A 67 -2.31 4.83 8.71
CA GLY A 67 -2.99 6.06 9.10
C GLY A 67 -3.93 6.62 8.03
N GLN A 68 -3.88 6.14 6.79
CA GLN A 68 -4.78 6.61 5.73
C GLN A 68 -6.22 6.17 6.00
N GLU A 69 -7.13 7.13 6.09
CA GLU A 69 -8.56 6.88 6.38
C GLU A 69 -9.26 5.98 5.36
N ASN A 70 -8.81 6.01 4.11
CA ASN A 70 -9.40 5.25 3.01
C ASN A 70 -8.62 4.00 2.61
N VAL A 71 -7.61 3.60 3.40
CA VAL A 71 -6.83 2.37 3.16
C VAL A 71 -7.08 1.38 4.30
N SER A 72 -7.45 0.16 3.93
CA SER A 72 -7.65 -0.95 4.87
C SER A 72 -6.63 -2.06 4.64
N ILE A 73 -5.87 -2.41 5.67
CA ILE A 73 -4.99 -3.57 5.64
C ILE A 73 -5.80 -4.83 5.97
N VAL A 74 -5.62 -5.88 5.18
CA VAL A 74 -6.40 -7.11 5.25
C VAL A 74 -5.47 -8.31 5.45
N ASP A 75 -5.79 -9.16 6.41
CA ASP A 75 -5.03 -10.38 6.67
C ASP A 75 -5.09 -11.36 5.49
N ALA A 76 -3.96 -11.98 5.17
CA ALA A 76 -3.89 -13.06 4.20
C ALA A 76 -4.31 -14.38 4.86
N THR A 77 -5.59 -14.73 4.75
CA THR A 77 -6.13 -16.00 5.24
C THR A 77 -6.44 -16.95 4.08
N TRP A 78 -6.46 -18.25 4.34
CA TRP A 78 -6.75 -19.24 3.31
C TRP A 78 -8.17 -19.10 2.71
N ASP A 79 -9.14 -18.64 3.51
CA ASP A 79 -10.50 -18.39 3.04
C ASP A 79 -10.55 -17.31 1.95
N ARG A 80 -9.65 -16.31 1.99
CA ARG A 80 -9.57 -15.25 0.99
C ARG A 80 -8.91 -15.69 -0.32
N VAL A 81 -8.20 -16.82 -0.33
CA VAL A 81 -7.60 -17.39 -1.55
C VAL A 81 -8.67 -18.06 -2.41
N ARG A 82 -9.73 -18.58 -1.78
CA ARG A 82 -10.83 -19.30 -2.44
C ARG A 82 -12.13 -18.49 -2.53
N GLY A 83 -12.09 -17.24 -2.04
CA GLY A 83 -13.22 -16.30 -2.06
C GLY A 83 -13.54 -15.79 -3.45
#